data_AF-A0AAX2A7P5-F1
#
_entry.id   AF-A0AAX2A7P5-F1
#
_cell.length_a   1.000
_cell.length_b   1.000
_cell.length_c   1.000
_cell.angle_alpha   90.00
_cell.angle_beta   90.00
_cell.angle_gamma   90.00
#
_symmetry.space_group_name_H-M   'P 1'
#
loop_
_entity.id
_entity.type
_entity.pdbx_description
1 polymer ?
#
loop_
_entity_poly.entity_id
_entity_poly.type
_entity_poly.pdbx_seq_one_letter_code
_entity_poly.pdbx_strand_id
1 'polypeptide(L)'
;MILNLSKIKTEALLLFCKDLILSYKDNKDNFFDIDKELVDYINSISDEILKQINNVTFPTEHYINNKKHYRINAVLKAYDFINNTLTKEFEKIEESKRVFNPSMLYFSMLAVWFKELDKESRSKEYIYFTIYPYANVYDKLLINIKDETFKKINILMLELAEALIYKYDAISFK
;
A
#
# COMPACT_ATOMS: atom_id res chain seq x y z
N MET A 1 20.79 -5.00 -20.47
CA MET A 1 19.57 -5.76 -20.11
C MET A 1 18.46 -4.75 -19.87
N ILE A 2 17.32 -4.87 -20.53
CA ILE A 2 16.23 -3.89 -20.37
C ILE A 2 15.47 -4.24 -19.09
N LEU A 3 15.70 -3.47 -18.03
CA LEU A 3 14.93 -3.56 -16.80
C LEU A 3 13.55 -2.97 -17.04
N ASN A 4 12.49 -3.76 -16.83
CA ASN A 4 11.14 -3.22 -16.83
C ASN A 4 10.91 -2.47 -15.51
N LEU A 5 11.10 -1.16 -15.57
CA LEU A 5 10.98 -0.26 -14.42
C LEU A 5 9.58 -0.31 -13.79
N SER A 6 8.53 -0.41 -14.61
CA SER A 6 7.14 -0.50 -14.14
C SER A 6 6.92 -1.76 -13.29
N LYS A 7 7.45 -2.90 -13.73
CA LYS A 7 7.40 -4.15 -12.95
C LYS A 7 8.19 -4.08 -11.65
N ILE A 8 9.40 -3.51 -11.68
CA ILE A 8 10.21 -3.31 -10.47
C ILE A 8 9.46 -2.46 -9.44
N LYS A 9 8.87 -1.36 -9.91
CA LYS A 9 8.11 -0.44 -9.06
C LYS A 9 6.86 -1.11 -8.49
N THR A 10 6.13 -1.86 -9.31
CA THR A 10 4.96 -2.61 -8.88
C THR A 10 5.33 -3.64 -7.83
N GLU A 11 6.39 -4.41 -8.05
CA GLU A 11 6.89 -5.41 -7.10
C GLU A 11 7.28 -4.76 -5.77
N ALA A 12 8.01 -3.63 -5.80
CA ALA A 12 8.39 -2.88 -4.61
C ALA A 12 7.19 -2.29 -3.85
N LEU A 13 6.20 -1.76 -4.57
CA LEU A 13 4.95 -1.26 -3.97
C LEU A 13 4.19 -2.37 -3.25
N LEU A 14 4.06 -3.54 -3.88
CA LEU A 14 3.37 -4.69 -3.28
C LEU A 14 4.12 -5.20 -2.03
N LEU A 15 5.45 -5.22 -2.05
CA LEU A 15 6.25 -5.57 -0.86
C LEU A 15 6.00 -4.57 0.29
N PHE A 16 5.97 -3.28 0.00
CA PHE A 16 5.64 -2.26 0.99
C PHE A 16 4.24 -2.45 1.57
N CYS A 17 3.23 -2.69 0.73
CA CYS A 17 1.87 -2.96 1.19
C CYS A 17 1.81 -4.24 2.05
N LYS A 18 2.57 -5.29 1.69
CA LYS A 18 2.66 -6.50 2.50
C LYS A 18 3.23 -6.22 3.89
N ASP A 19 4.33 -5.49 3.98
CA ASP A 19 4.95 -5.16 5.26
C ASP A 19 4.02 -4.29 6.11
N LEU A 20 3.30 -3.35 5.49
CA LEU A 20 2.26 -2.57 6.17
C LEU A 20 1.12 -3.45 6.68
N ILE A 21 0.58 -4.37 5.87
CA ILE A 21 -0.50 -5.26 6.33
C ILE A 21 -0.02 -6.10 7.52
N LEU A 22 1.19 -6.66 7.44
CA LEU A 22 1.76 -7.50 8.49
C LEU A 22 2.05 -6.72 9.78
N SER A 23 2.48 -5.47 9.70
CA SER A 23 2.79 -4.65 10.88
C SER A 23 1.56 -4.30 11.71
N TYR A 24 0.36 -4.30 11.11
CA TYR A 24 -0.88 -3.92 11.80
C TYR A 24 -1.83 -5.07 12.07
N LYS A 25 -1.61 -6.26 11.47
CA LYS A 25 -2.43 -7.45 11.72
C LYS A 25 -2.51 -7.84 13.21
N ASP A 26 -1.49 -7.50 13.99
CA ASP A 26 -1.42 -7.79 15.42
C ASP A 26 -1.73 -6.58 16.34
N ASN A 27 -1.90 -5.38 15.78
CA ASN A 27 -2.21 -4.17 16.56
C ASN A 27 -3.72 -4.10 16.85
N LYS A 28 -4.10 -4.54 18.06
CA LYS A 28 -5.48 -4.52 18.58
C LYS A 28 -5.92 -3.17 19.13
N ASP A 29 -5.29 -2.08 18.72
CA ASP A 29 -5.64 -0.78 19.26
C ASP A 29 -6.90 -0.23 18.57
N ASN A 30 -8.05 -0.50 19.19
CA ASN A 30 -9.33 0.10 18.85
C ASN A 30 -9.33 1.59 19.28
N PHE A 31 -8.59 2.43 18.54
CA PHE A 31 -8.53 3.88 18.80
C PHE A 31 -9.83 4.61 18.42
N PHE A 32 -10.78 3.95 17.76
CA PHE A 32 -12.01 4.54 17.25
C PHE A 32 -13.21 3.63 17.51
N ASP A 33 -14.40 4.23 17.63
CA ASP A 33 -15.68 3.53 17.79
C ASP A 33 -16.13 2.96 16.42
N ILE A 34 -15.34 2.02 15.91
CA ILE A 34 -15.54 1.37 14.62
C ILE A 34 -16.38 0.12 14.84
N ASP A 35 -17.42 -0.04 14.03
CA ASP A 35 -18.25 -1.23 14.04
C ASP A 35 -17.39 -2.48 13.83
N LYS A 36 -17.60 -3.49 14.66
CA LYS A 36 -16.88 -4.76 14.59
C LYS A 36 -17.04 -5.42 13.22
N GLU A 37 -18.20 -5.29 12.59
CA GLU A 37 -18.44 -5.81 11.24
C GLU A 37 -17.50 -5.15 10.21
N LEU A 38 -17.22 -3.85 10.35
CA LEU A 38 -16.31 -3.14 9.47
C LEU A 38 -14.87 -3.62 9.68
N VAL A 39 -14.45 -3.81 10.92
CA VAL A 39 -13.11 -4.32 11.25
C VAL A 39 -12.91 -5.72 10.67
N ASP A 40 -13.89 -6.62 10.85
CA ASP A 40 -13.84 -7.97 10.32
C ASP A 40 -13.78 -7.98 8.78
N TYR A 41 -14.56 -7.11 8.13
CA TYR A 41 -14.51 -6.91 6.68
C TYR A 41 -13.13 -6.46 6.20
N ILE A 42 -12.55 -5.43 6.81
CA ILE A 42 -11.22 -4.91 6.45
C ILE A 42 -10.15 -5.99 6.65
N ASN A 43 -10.21 -6.74 7.75
CA ASN A 43 -9.26 -7.82 8.03
C ASN A 43 -9.37 -8.94 7.00
N SER A 44 -10.58 -9.34 6.63
CA SER A 44 -10.81 -10.39 5.63
C SER A 44 -10.23 -10.01 4.27
N ILE A 45 -10.42 -8.75 3.85
CA ILE A 45 -9.85 -8.26 2.60
C ILE A 45 -8.33 -8.14 2.70
N SER A 46 -7.82 -7.62 3.82
CA SER A 46 -6.37 -7.47 4.02
C SER A 46 -5.67 -8.82 3.91
N ASP A 47 -6.28 -9.89 4.43
CA ASP A 47 -5.80 -11.26 4.28
C ASP A 47 -5.85 -11.77 2.84
N GLU A 48 -6.91 -11.43 2.09
CA GLU A 48 -7.01 -11.77 0.67
C GLU A 48 -5.95 -11.04 -0.16
N ILE A 49 -5.79 -9.72 0.03
CA ILE A 49 -4.75 -8.91 -0.61
C ILE A 49 -3.37 -9.48 -0.29
N LEU A 50 -3.09 -9.79 0.98
CA LEU A 50 -1.82 -10.36 1.41
C LEU A 50 -1.54 -11.70 0.74
N LYS A 51 -2.55 -12.58 0.62
CA LYS A 51 -2.43 -13.85 -0.11
C LYS A 51 -2.05 -13.61 -1.56
N GLN A 52 -2.69 -12.65 -2.23
CA GLN A 52 -2.39 -12.34 -3.63
C GLN A 52 -1.02 -11.70 -3.80
N ILE A 53 -0.58 -10.85 -2.87
CA ILE A 53 0.78 -10.29 -2.88
C ILE A 53 1.82 -11.43 -2.78
N ASN A 54 1.60 -12.40 -1.89
CA ASN A 54 2.51 -13.53 -1.72
C ASN A 54 2.56 -14.46 -2.94
N ASN A 55 1.52 -14.47 -3.79
CA ASN A 55 1.52 -15.25 -5.04
C ASN A 55 2.39 -14.60 -6.13
N VAL A 56 2.63 -13.29 -6.06
CA VAL A 56 3.31 -12.52 -7.11
C VAL A 56 4.66 -11.93 -6.67
N THR A 57 5.01 -12.06 -5.39
CA THR A 57 6.29 -11.60 -4.81
C THR A 57 7.08 -12.79 -4.27
N PHE A 58 8.40 -12.63 -4.14
CA PHE A 58 9.22 -13.65 -3.49
C PHE A 58 9.10 -13.59 -1.96
N PRO A 59 9.51 -14.65 -1.24
CA PRO A 59 9.68 -14.58 0.20
C PRO A 59 10.73 -13.52 0.59
N THR A 60 10.57 -12.91 1.77
CA THR A 60 11.47 -11.83 2.25
C THR A 60 12.95 -12.25 2.26
N GLU A 61 13.23 -13.49 2.64
CA GLU A 61 14.58 -14.08 2.64
C GLU A 61 15.25 -14.04 1.25
N HIS A 62 14.46 -14.19 0.18
CA HIS A 62 14.97 -14.15 -1.18
C HIS A 62 15.57 -12.78 -1.51
N TYR A 63 14.88 -11.70 -1.12
CA TYR A 63 15.37 -10.33 -1.34
C TYR A 63 16.62 -10.03 -0.52
N ILE A 64 16.67 -10.48 0.73
CA ILE A 64 17.82 -10.27 1.63
C ILE A 64 19.07 -11.00 1.09
N ASN A 65 18.92 -12.29 0.76
CA ASN A 65 20.01 -13.14 0.31
C ASN A 65 20.57 -12.70 -1.05
N ASN A 66 19.72 -12.14 -1.91
CA ASN A 66 20.08 -11.75 -3.28
C ASN A 66 20.17 -10.23 -3.47
N LYS A 67 20.39 -9.45 -2.40
CA LYS A 67 20.50 -7.97 -2.47
C LYS A 67 21.52 -7.44 -3.49
N LYS A 68 22.54 -8.23 -3.82
CA LYS A 68 23.57 -7.88 -4.82
C LYS A 68 23.09 -8.07 -6.26
N HIS A 69 22.04 -8.85 -6.49
CA HIS A 69 21.47 -9.07 -7.81
C HIS A 69 20.81 -7.78 -8.29
N TYR A 70 21.17 -7.30 -9.49
CA TYR A 70 20.82 -5.97 -9.98
C TYR A 70 19.30 -5.69 -9.96
N ARG A 71 18.44 -6.69 -10.28
CA ARG A 71 16.98 -6.54 -10.27
C ARG A 71 16.46 -6.36 -8.84
N ILE A 72 16.94 -7.20 -7.92
CA ILE A 72 16.51 -7.19 -6.52
C ILE A 72 16.98 -5.92 -5.85
N ASN A 73 18.20 -5.48 -6.13
CA ASN A 73 18.69 -4.17 -5.69
C ASN A 73 17.81 -3.02 -6.20
N ALA A 74 17.35 -3.08 -7.46
CA ALA A 74 16.43 -2.06 -8.00
C ALA A 74 15.07 -2.08 -7.29
N VAL A 75 14.52 -3.26 -6.98
CA VAL A 75 13.28 -3.41 -6.18
C VAL A 75 13.48 -2.83 -4.79
N LEU A 76 14.58 -3.16 -4.11
CA LEU A 76 14.88 -2.65 -2.77
C LEU A 76 15.08 -1.13 -2.76
N LYS A 77 15.77 -0.57 -3.74
CA LYS A 77 15.88 0.90 -3.87
C LYS A 77 14.52 1.57 -4.06
N ALA A 78 13.64 0.95 -4.84
CA ALA A 78 12.31 1.46 -5.08
C ALA A 78 11.43 1.34 -3.82
N TYR A 79 11.59 0.28 -3.06
CA TYR A 79 10.98 0.09 -1.74
C TYR A 79 11.48 1.15 -0.74
N ASP A 80 12.79 1.35 -0.66
CA ASP A 80 13.42 2.33 0.23
C ASP A 80 12.95 3.75 -0.10
N PHE A 81 12.72 4.07 -1.38
CA PHE A 81 12.14 5.35 -1.76
C PHE A 81 10.75 5.54 -1.15
N ILE A 82 9.87 4.54 -1.25
CA ILE A 82 8.52 4.59 -0.69
C ILE A 82 8.62 4.77 0.83
N ASN A 83 9.40 3.92 1.48
CA ASN A 83 9.57 3.91 2.92
C ASN A 83 10.11 5.26 3.44
N ASN A 84 11.25 5.73 2.89
CA ASN A 84 11.86 7.00 3.31
C ASN A 84 10.96 8.21 3.06
N THR A 85 10.15 8.19 2.00
CA THR A 85 9.20 9.28 1.73
C THR A 85 8.07 9.26 2.74
N LEU A 86 7.51 8.09 3.04
CA LEU A 86 6.44 7.95 4.03
C LEU A 86 6.93 8.25 5.45
N THR A 87 8.12 7.80 5.85
CA THR A 87 8.69 8.13 7.17
C THR A 87 8.74 9.64 7.39
N LYS A 88 9.19 10.42 6.40
CA LYS A 88 9.22 11.88 6.49
C LYS A 88 7.85 12.52 6.60
N GLU A 89 6.83 11.93 5.97
CA GLU A 89 5.46 12.43 6.10
C GLU A 89 4.84 11.99 7.44
N PHE A 90 5.20 10.82 7.96
CA PHE A 90 4.78 10.35 9.28
C PHE A 90 5.41 11.11 10.42
N GLU A 91 6.69 11.50 10.34
CA GLU A 91 7.33 12.35 11.34
C GLU A 91 6.54 13.66 11.53
N LYS A 92 6.10 14.30 10.44
CA LYS A 92 5.24 15.50 10.51
C LYS A 92 3.87 15.22 11.14
N ILE A 93 3.31 14.04 10.87
CA ILE A 93 2.02 13.58 11.40
C ILE A 93 2.13 13.31 12.91
N GLU A 94 3.21 12.69 13.36
CA GLU A 94 3.50 12.35 14.76
C GLU A 94 3.80 13.61 15.58
N GLU A 95 4.57 14.56 15.04
CA GLU A 95 4.74 15.90 15.61
C GLU A 95 3.40 16.62 15.82
N SER A 96 2.43 16.36 14.94
CA SER A 96 1.06 16.88 15.03
C SER A 96 0.09 16.01 15.85
N LYS A 97 0.57 14.90 16.45
CA LYS A 97 -0.21 13.90 17.20
C LYS A 97 -1.43 13.32 16.46
N ARG A 98 -1.39 13.25 15.13
CA ARG A 98 -2.49 12.72 14.33
C ARG A 98 -2.43 11.19 14.30
N VAL A 99 -3.60 10.56 14.36
CA VAL A 99 -3.74 9.10 14.29
C VAL A 99 -3.68 8.64 12.82
N PHE A 100 -3.13 7.46 12.60
CA PHE A 100 -2.85 6.88 11.28
C PHE A 100 -3.73 5.65 11.00
N ASN A 101 -4.32 5.55 9.80
CA ASN A 101 -5.04 4.36 9.35
C ASN A 101 -4.26 3.62 8.24
N PRO A 102 -3.56 2.52 8.56
CA PRO A 102 -2.75 1.77 7.61
C PRO A 102 -3.56 1.16 6.47
N SER A 103 -4.77 0.68 6.78
CA SER A 103 -5.60 -0.02 5.81
C SER A 103 -6.00 0.92 4.69
N MET A 104 -6.48 2.11 5.05
CA MET A 104 -6.83 3.12 4.07
C MET A 104 -5.61 3.54 3.23
N LEU A 105 -4.43 3.66 3.84
CA LEU A 105 -3.22 4.04 3.10
C LEU A 105 -2.87 3.02 2.02
N TYR A 106 -2.69 1.74 2.36
CA TYR A 106 -2.25 0.77 1.35
C TYR A 106 -3.32 0.55 0.28
N PHE A 107 -4.61 0.53 0.64
CA PHE A 107 -5.68 0.42 -0.36
C PHE A 107 -5.63 1.58 -1.33
N SER A 108 -5.41 2.80 -0.82
CA SER A 108 -5.30 3.99 -1.65
C SER A 108 -4.08 3.93 -2.56
N MET A 109 -2.93 3.49 -2.05
CA MET A 109 -1.72 3.34 -2.86
C MET A 109 -1.92 2.34 -4.00
N LEU A 110 -2.56 1.19 -3.73
CA LEU A 110 -2.86 0.18 -4.75
C LEU A 110 -3.90 0.69 -5.76
N ALA A 111 -4.94 1.39 -5.32
CA ALA A 111 -5.95 1.95 -6.19
C ALA A 111 -5.35 2.99 -7.16
N VAL A 112 -4.56 3.94 -6.67
CA VAL A 112 -3.91 4.94 -7.52
C VAL A 112 -2.98 4.26 -8.53
N TRP A 113 -2.17 3.28 -8.09
CA TRP A 113 -1.21 2.60 -8.95
C TRP A 113 -1.89 1.76 -10.06
N PHE A 114 -2.79 0.85 -9.69
CA PHE A 114 -3.38 -0.11 -10.62
C PHE A 114 -4.61 0.41 -11.35
N LYS A 115 -5.44 1.22 -10.69
CA LYS A 115 -6.74 1.63 -11.24
C LYS A 115 -6.69 2.99 -11.91
N GLU A 116 -6.00 3.97 -11.32
CA GLU A 116 -5.97 5.33 -11.86
C GLU A 116 -4.84 5.51 -12.88
N LEU A 117 -3.63 5.07 -12.54
CA LEU A 117 -2.46 5.16 -13.43
C LEU A 117 -2.37 4.00 -14.45
N ASP A 118 -3.31 3.05 -14.39
CA ASP A 118 -3.40 1.87 -15.27
C ASP A 118 -2.08 1.08 -15.37
N LYS A 119 -1.28 1.06 -14.29
CA LYS A 119 0.02 0.38 -14.29
C LYS A 119 -0.20 -1.13 -14.32
N GLU A 120 0.62 -1.79 -15.14
CA GLU A 120 0.56 -3.25 -15.32
C GLU A 120 -0.80 -3.80 -15.81
N SER A 121 -1.63 -2.98 -16.48
CA SER A 121 -3.00 -3.35 -16.90
C SER A 121 -3.12 -4.56 -17.84
N ARG A 122 -2.01 -4.93 -18.50
CA ARG A 122 -1.92 -6.11 -19.38
C ARG A 122 -1.15 -7.29 -18.75
N SER A 123 -0.61 -7.11 -17.56
CA SER A 123 0.21 -8.13 -16.90
C SER A 123 -0.66 -9.14 -16.19
N LYS A 124 -0.68 -10.38 -16.72
CA LYS A 124 -1.41 -11.50 -16.12
C LYS A 124 -1.04 -11.76 -14.66
N GLU A 125 0.21 -11.50 -14.30
CA GLU A 125 0.73 -11.61 -12.93
C GLU A 125 -0.05 -10.71 -11.95
N TYR A 126 -0.42 -9.50 -12.37
CA TYR A 126 -1.05 -8.49 -11.50
C TYR A 126 -2.55 -8.32 -11.75
N ILE A 127 -3.16 -9.20 -12.53
CA ILE A 127 -4.55 -9.08 -12.98
C ILE A 127 -5.53 -8.91 -11.82
N TYR A 128 -5.29 -9.60 -10.71
CA TYR A 128 -6.12 -9.48 -9.50
C TYR A 128 -6.22 -8.04 -9.02
N PHE A 129 -5.09 -7.33 -8.93
CA PHE A 129 -5.04 -5.95 -8.45
C PHE A 129 -5.70 -4.98 -9.43
N THR A 130 -5.59 -5.22 -10.73
CA THR A 130 -6.25 -4.39 -11.75
C THR A 130 -7.78 -4.49 -11.71
N ILE A 131 -8.32 -5.67 -11.45
CA ILE A 131 -9.78 -5.92 -11.44
C ILE A 131 -10.41 -5.75 -10.05
N TYR A 132 -9.60 -5.58 -9.00
CA TYR A 132 -10.08 -5.48 -7.64
C TYR A 132 -11.00 -4.25 -7.45
N PRO A 133 -12.19 -4.41 -6.83
CA PRO A 133 -13.17 -3.32 -6.71
C PRO A 133 -12.84 -2.40 -5.51
N TYR A 134 -11.80 -1.56 -5.64
CA TYR A 134 -11.38 -0.61 -4.60
C TYR A 134 -12.51 0.31 -4.10
N ALA A 135 -13.50 0.61 -4.95
CA ALA A 135 -14.67 1.40 -4.58
C ALA A 135 -15.41 0.81 -3.36
N ASN A 136 -15.53 -0.51 -3.25
CA ASN A 136 -16.22 -1.15 -2.12
C ASN A 136 -15.54 -0.86 -0.79
N VAL A 137 -14.20 -0.78 -0.80
CA VAL A 137 -13.40 -0.45 0.38
C VAL A 137 -13.59 1.02 0.74
N TYR A 138 -13.58 1.91 -0.25
CA TYR A 138 -13.83 3.34 -0.03
C TYR A 138 -15.24 3.63 0.49
N ASP A 139 -16.27 2.98 -0.04
CA ASP A 139 -17.63 3.13 0.45
C ASP A 139 -17.73 2.74 1.93
N LYS A 140 -17.06 1.65 2.32
CA LYS A 140 -17.01 1.20 3.71
C LYS A 140 -16.17 2.12 4.61
N LEU A 141 -14.98 2.55 4.16
CA LEU A 141 -14.04 3.34 4.95
C LEU A 141 -14.32 4.85 4.97
N LEU A 142 -15.06 5.40 4.01
CA LEU A 142 -15.30 6.85 3.89
C LEU A 142 -16.78 7.21 4.03
N ILE A 143 -17.68 6.48 3.36
CA ILE A 143 -19.10 6.85 3.29
C ILE A 143 -19.86 6.33 4.51
N ASN A 144 -19.71 5.05 4.81
CA ASN A 144 -20.53 4.33 5.80
C ASN A 144 -20.15 4.62 7.26
N ILE A 145 -19.00 5.25 7.49
CA ILE A 145 -18.55 5.59 8.84
C ILE A 145 -19.29 6.82 9.33
N LYS A 146 -19.66 6.84 10.61
CA LYS A 146 -20.36 7.99 11.22
C LYS A 146 -19.40 8.97 11.91
N ASP A 147 -18.26 8.48 12.38
CA ASP A 147 -17.23 9.29 13.05
C ASP A 147 -16.50 10.20 12.03
N GLU A 148 -16.69 11.51 12.18
CA GLU A 148 -16.04 12.53 11.35
C GLU A 148 -14.51 12.57 11.53
N THR A 149 -14.00 12.24 12.72
CA THR A 149 -12.57 12.21 13.00
C THR A 149 -11.91 11.10 12.19
N PHE A 150 -12.52 9.92 12.19
CA PHE A 150 -12.03 8.78 11.40
C PHE A 150 -12.09 9.06 9.89
N LYS A 151 -13.15 9.74 9.41
CA LYS A 151 -13.20 10.19 8.00
C LYS A 151 -12.06 11.11 7.64
N LYS A 152 -11.77 12.12 8.47
CA LYS A 152 -10.66 13.06 8.23
C LYS A 152 -9.32 12.34 8.16
N ILE A 153 -9.11 11.34 9.02
CA ILE A 153 -7.91 10.50 8.97
C ILE A 153 -7.84 9.73 7.65
N ASN A 154 -8.93 9.10 7.22
CA ASN A 154 -8.95 8.33 5.98
C ASN A 154 -8.73 9.21 4.75
N ILE A 155 -9.29 10.42 4.72
CA ILE A 155 -9.02 11.41 3.66
C ILE A 155 -7.53 11.78 3.64
N LEU A 156 -6.93 12.01 4.81
CA LEU A 156 -5.50 12.30 4.90
C LEU A 156 -4.64 11.14 4.38
N MET A 157 -5.02 9.88 4.66
CA MET A 157 -4.34 8.71 4.12
C MET A 157 -4.44 8.64 2.59
N LEU A 158 -5.59 9.01 2.03
CA LEU A 158 -5.82 9.03 0.59
C LEU A 158 -4.94 10.11 -0.08
N GLU A 159 -4.95 11.34 0.44
CA GLU A 159 -4.11 12.44 -0.06
C GLU A 159 -2.61 12.09 0.00
N LEU A 160 -2.19 11.45 1.09
CA LEU A 160 -0.81 10.99 1.27
C LEU A 160 -0.44 9.91 0.25
N ALA A 161 -1.29 8.91 0.06
CA ALA A 161 -1.09 7.85 -0.92
C ALA A 161 -1.00 8.42 -2.33
N GLU A 162 -1.91 9.30 -2.70
CA GLU A 162 -1.95 9.94 -4.02
C GLU A 162 -0.65 10.73 -4.28
N ALA A 163 -0.28 11.63 -3.38
CA ALA A 163 0.92 12.45 -3.52
C ALA A 163 2.20 11.60 -3.60
N LEU A 164 2.27 10.53 -2.83
CA LEU A 164 3.39 9.59 -2.84
C LEU A 164 3.46 8.82 -4.16
N ILE A 165 2.34 8.27 -4.62
CA ILE A 165 2.30 7.43 -5.83
C ILE A 165 2.60 8.25 -7.08
N TYR A 166 2.12 9.48 -7.19
CA TYR A 166 2.49 10.36 -8.31
C TYR A 166 3.99 10.67 -8.33
N LYS A 167 4.59 10.99 -7.17
CA LYS A 167 6.05 11.17 -7.06
C LYS A 167 6.79 9.89 -7.43
N TYR A 168 6.28 8.75 -6.97
CA TYR A 168 6.87 7.45 -7.23
C TYR A 168 6.84 7.08 -8.71
N ASP A 169 5.73 7.33 -9.41
CA ASP A 169 5.61 7.06 -10.84
C ASP A 169 6.58 7.91 -11.67
N ALA A 170 6.76 9.19 -11.30
CA ALA A 170 7.66 10.10 -12.00
C ALA A 170 9.15 9.72 -11.93
N ILE A 171 9.57 8.89 -10.98
CA ILE A 171 10.98 8.57 -10.78
C ILE A 171 11.52 7.58 -11.82
N SER A 172 12.67 7.86 -12.41
CA SER A 172 13.45 6.88 -13.14
C SER A 172 14.65 6.47 -12.31
N PHE A 173 14.71 5.20 -11.88
CA PHE A 173 15.92 4.65 -11.25
C PHE A 173 16.99 4.52 -12.35
N LYS A 174 17.94 5.46 -12.37
CA LYS A 174 19.13 5.41 -13.23
C LYS A 174 20.16 4.41 -12.70
#